data_AF-A0A7S2J0V6-F1
#
_entry.id   AF-A0A7S2J0V6-F1
#
_cell.length_a   1.000
_cell.length_b   1.000
_cell.length_c   1.000
_cell.angle_alpha   90.00
_cell.angle_beta   90.00
_cell.angle_gamma   90.00
#
_symmetry.space_group_name_H-M   'P 1'
#
loop_
_entity.id
_entity.type
_entity.pdbx_description
1 polymer ?
#
loop_
_entity_poly.entity_id
_entity_poly.type
_entity_poly.pdbx_seq_one_letter_code
_entity_poly.pdbx_strand_id
1 'polypeptide(L)'
;GAAAPQNLVVTGGDGEYKSINGRWTISFGKKVNGKEVYKKDGEKWFLMFNDCGQFQIARKATGECIGEGVNNKGVWSFGGKETPVKVKPADGSEAPAQKKVDSAALAKAELEKIEMERNVVTFRGTLDEGDEQSGDRLMKKFGAKIKDGM
;
A
#
# COMPACT_ATOMS: atom_id res chain seq x y z
N GLY A 1 5.20 24.86 4.25
CA GLY A 1 5.81 23.70 4.92
C GLY A 1 6.78 23.06 3.98
N ALA A 2 8.02 22.78 4.40
CA ALA A 2 8.99 22.08 3.56
C ALA A 2 8.47 20.67 3.23
N ALA A 3 8.49 20.29 1.95
CA ALA A 3 8.12 18.95 1.53
C ALA A 3 9.08 17.93 2.15
N ALA A 4 8.55 16.79 2.61
CA ALA A 4 9.38 15.71 3.11
C ALA A 4 10.37 15.25 2.03
N PRO A 5 11.65 14.99 2.37
CA PRO A 5 12.63 14.55 1.39
C PRO A 5 12.20 13.23 0.78
N GLN A 6 12.36 13.07 -0.54
CA GLN A 6 11.98 11.83 -1.24
C GLN A 6 12.91 10.66 -0.91
N ASN A 7 14.18 10.98 -0.65
CA ASN A 7 15.22 10.00 -0.37
C ASN A 7 15.94 10.37 0.91
N LEU A 8 16.24 9.35 1.70
CA LEU A 8 17.05 9.45 2.90
C LEU A 8 18.28 8.56 2.74
N VAL A 9 19.38 8.96 3.35
CA VAL A 9 20.54 8.12 3.57
C VAL A 9 20.63 7.85 5.06
N VAL A 10 20.65 6.57 5.42
CA VAL A 10 20.86 6.10 6.78
C VAL A 10 22.28 5.56 6.89
N THR A 11 23.04 6.03 7.86
CA THR A 11 24.42 5.58 8.12
C THR A 11 24.63 5.33 9.61
N GLY A 12 25.67 4.57 9.96
CA GLY A 12 26.08 4.34 11.35
C GLY A 12 25.47 3.11 12.02
N GLY A 13 24.67 2.30 11.31
CA GLY A 13 24.27 0.98 11.78
C GLY A 13 25.47 0.03 11.85
N ASP A 14 25.58 -0.74 12.93
CA ASP A 14 26.67 -1.68 13.18
C ASP A 14 26.13 -3.10 13.42
N GLY A 15 27.04 -4.08 13.51
CA GLY A 15 26.70 -5.48 13.77
C GLY A 15 25.61 -6.04 12.84
N GLU A 16 24.55 -6.59 13.44
CA GLU A 16 23.36 -7.12 12.76
C GLU A 16 22.57 -6.03 12.01
N TYR A 17 22.64 -4.80 12.48
CA TYR A 17 21.97 -3.63 11.91
C TYR A 17 22.81 -2.90 10.87
N LYS A 18 23.97 -3.43 10.46
CA LYS A 18 24.71 -2.89 9.31
C LYS A 18 23.84 -2.87 8.04
N SER A 19 22.88 -3.79 7.97
CA SER A 19 21.84 -3.90 6.95
C SER A 19 20.83 -2.75 6.95
N ILE A 20 20.84 -1.80 7.89
CA ILE A 20 19.99 -0.60 7.79
C ILE A 20 20.65 0.50 6.98
N ASN A 21 21.98 0.44 6.80
CA ASN A 21 22.74 1.49 6.14
C ASN A 21 22.45 1.53 4.64
N GLY A 22 22.44 2.75 4.08
CA GLY A 22 22.29 2.98 2.66
C GLY A 22 21.13 3.92 2.35
N ARG A 23 20.59 3.78 1.14
CA ARG A 23 19.54 4.65 0.60
C ARG A 23 18.15 4.09 0.91
N TRP A 24 17.27 5.00 1.29
CA TRP A 24 15.89 4.76 1.63
C TRP A 24 15.02 5.67 0.79
N THR A 25 14.04 5.09 0.11
CA THR A 25 13.13 5.80 -0.77
C THR A 25 11.75 5.88 -0.12
N ILE A 26 11.08 7.03 -0.25
CA ILE A 26 9.70 7.20 0.20
C ILE A 26 8.79 6.15 -0.47
N SER A 27 7.99 5.46 0.34
CA SER A 27 6.96 4.54 -0.12
C SER A 27 5.69 5.34 -0.42
N PHE A 28 5.55 5.80 -1.67
CA PHE A 28 4.38 6.56 -2.12
C PHE A 28 3.06 5.86 -1.77
N GLY A 29 2.09 6.65 -1.29
CA GLY A 29 0.77 6.16 -0.87
C GLY A 29 0.74 5.49 0.49
N LYS A 30 1.88 5.13 1.09
CA LYS A 30 1.93 4.56 2.45
C LYS A 30 2.21 5.65 3.48
N LYS A 31 1.20 5.90 4.30
CA LYS A 31 1.31 6.76 5.48
C LYS A 31 1.04 5.93 6.73
N VAL A 32 1.86 6.15 7.74
CA VAL A 32 1.69 5.58 9.08
C VAL A 32 1.66 6.76 10.04
N ASN A 33 0.62 6.82 10.87
CA ASN A 33 0.37 7.94 11.78
C ASN A 33 0.46 9.32 11.08
N GLY A 34 -0.10 9.43 9.86
CA GLY A 34 -0.13 10.65 9.06
C GLY A 34 1.20 11.06 8.40
N LYS A 35 2.31 10.36 8.67
CA LYS A 35 3.63 10.63 8.10
C LYS A 35 4.02 9.63 7.02
N GLU A 36 4.89 10.02 6.11
CA GLU A 36 5.34 9.15 5.04
C GLU A 36 6.26 8.04 5.57
N VAL A 37 6.12 6.86 4.98
CA VAL A 37 6.97 5.70 5.26
C VAL A 37 8.11 5.67 4.26
N TYR A 38 9.32 5.41 4.72
CA TYR A 38 10.49 5.19 3.88
C TYR A 38 10.82 3.71 3.85
N LYS A 39 11.13 3.17 2.68
CA LYS A 39 11.55 1.78 2.50
C LYS A 39 13.02 1.76 2.09
N LYS A 40 13.81 0.86 2.69
CA LYS A 40 15.18 0.63 2.24
C LYS A 40 15.19 0.03 0.83
N ASP A 41 16.06 0.56 -0.03
CA ASP A 41 16.24 0.02 -1.38
C ASP A 41 16.84 -1.40 -1.30
N GLY A 42 16.20 -2.38 -1.96
CA GLY A 42 16.67 -3.76 -2.02
C GLY A 42 16.39 -4.64 -0.78
N GLU A 43 15.86 -4.08 0.31
CA GLU A 43 15.61 -4.82 1.55
C GLU A 43 14.20 -4.60 2.11
N LYS A 44 13.81 -5.43 3.09
CA LYS A 44 12.51 -5.37 3.77
C LYS A 44 12.60 -4.55 5.05
N TRP A 45 13.20 -3.36 5.00
CA TRP A 45 13.24 -2.44 6.13
C TRP A 45 12.39 -1.20 5.84
N PHE A 46 11.67 -0.75 6.85
CA PHE A 46 10.78 0.40 6.80
C PHE A 46 11.08 1.37 7.94
N LEU A 47 11.20 2.66 7.61
CA LEU A 47 11.38 3.75 8.54
C LEU A 47 10.10 4.56 8.54
N MET A 48 9.51 4.72 9.71
CA MET A 48 8.18 5.30 9.86
C MET A 48 8.04 5.96 11.22
N PHE A 49 6.97 6.73 11.39
CA PHE A 49 6.63 7.36 12.65
C PHE A 49 5.57 6.52 13.37
N ASN A 50 5.89 6.08 14.58
CA ASN A 50 5.00 5.21 15.36
C ASN A 50 3.97 6.01 16.17
N ASP A 51 3.07 5.29 16.83
CA ASP A 51 2.02 5.86 17.67
C ASP A 51 2.57 6.43 18.99
N CYS A 52 3.77 6.02 19.39
CA CYS A 52 4.51 6.55 20.54
C CYS A 52 5.23 7.88 20.24
N GLY A 53 5.04 8.45 19.04
CA GLY A 53 5.61 9.74 18.67
C GLY A 53 7.10 9.72 18.33
N GLN A 54 7.64 8.54 18.00
CA GLN A 54 9.04 8.32 17.70
C GLN A 54 9.22 7.80 16.27
N PHE A 55 10.37 8.08 15.65
CA PHE A 55 10.73 7.38 14.43
C PHE A 55 11.19 5.97 14.78
N GLN A 56 10.74 4.99 14.01
CA GLN A 56 11.13 3.61 14.20
C GLN A 56 11.54 2.95 12.88
N ILE A 57 12.43 1.98 12.98
CA ILE A 57 12.86 1.09 11.91
C ILE A 57 12.35 -0.32 12.23
N ALA A 58 11.62 -0.92 11.29
CA ALA A 58 11.10 -2.27 11.45
C ALA A 58 11.01 -2.98 10.11
N ARG A 59 10.86 -4.31 10.14
CA ARG A 59 10.64 -5.11 8.92
C ARG A 59 9.24 -5.02 8.33
N LYS A 60 8.30 -4.46 9.08
CA LYS A 60 6.91 -4.26 8.69
C LYS A 60 6.55 -2.80 8.83
N ALA A 61 5.73 -2.27 7.92
CA ALA A 61 5.25 -0.91 7.99
C ALA A 61 4.01 -0.80 8.90
N THR A 62 4.16 -0.95 10.22
CA THR A 62 3.08 -0.80 11.21
C THR A 62 3.31 0.42 12.11
N GLY A 63 2.24 1.07 12.55
CA GLY A 63 2.30 2.22 13.48
C GLY A 63 2.60 1.83 14.92
N GLU A 64 2.50 0.54 15.24
CA GLU A 64 2.73 -0.01 16.57
C GLU A 64 4.15 0.27 17.07
N CYS A 65 4.31 0.47 18.39
CA CYS A 65 5.60 0.76 19.02
C CYS A 65 6.46 -0.50 19.24
N ILE A 66 6.63 -1.30 18.19
CA ILE A 66 7.34 -2.60 18.21
C ILE A 66 8.54 -2.62 17.24
N GLY A 67 9.04 -1.44 16.85
CA GLY A 67 10.20 -1.34 15.96
C GLY A 67 11.49 -1.92 16.55
N GLU A 68 12.34 -2.47 15.69
CA GLU A 68 13.66 -3.01 16.06
C GLU A 68 14.65 -1.88 16.39
N GLY A 69 14.50 -0.75 15.71
CA GLY A 69 15.21 0.50 16.00
C GLY A 69 14.22 1.60 16.34
N VAL A 70 14.50 2.36 17.40
CA VAL A 70 13.67 3.49 17.83
C VAL A 70 14.53 4.73 17.97
N ASN A 71 14.06 5.87 17.46
CA ASN A 71 14.69 7.17 17.65
C ASN A 71 14.02 7.90 18.81
N ASN A 72 14.78 8.12 19.88
CA ASN A 72 14.38 8.93 21.00
C ASN A 72 15.18 10.24 21.00
N LYS A 73 14.52 11.35 20.67
CA LYS A 73 15.12 12.71 20.68
C LYS A 73 16.44 12.82 19.89
N GLY A 74 16.56 12.11 18.77
CA GLY A 74 17.75 12.14 17.92
C GLY A 74 18.76 11.02 18.19
N VAL A 75 18.61 10.26 19.28
CA VAL A 75 19.43 9.07 19.56
C VAL A 75 18.70 7.84 19.05
N TRP A 76 19.34 7.04 18.22
CA TRP A 76 18.80 5.77 17.78
C TRP A 76 19.22 4.67 18.74
N SER A 77 18.26 3.82 19.12
CA SER A 77 18.51 2.62 19.91
C SER A 77 18.01 1.40 19.18
N PHE A 78 18.84 0.36 19.06
CA PHE A 78 18.50 -0.92 18.48
C PHE A 78 18.66 -2.02 19.54
N GLY A 79 17.61 -2.82 19.76
CA GLY A 79 17.64 -3.88 20.78
C GLY A 79 18.00 -3.38 22.19
N GLY A 80 17.67 -2.12 22.51
CA GLY A 80 17.98 -1.48 23.79
C GLY A 80 19.40 -0.91 23.93
N LYS A 81 20.24 -0.97 22.88
CA LYS A 81 21.56 -0.32 22.86
C LYS A 81 21.54 0.92 21.97
N GLU A 82 22.17 1.99 22.43
CA GLU A 82 22.33 3.19 21.64
C GLU A 82 23.33 2.96 20.49
N THR A 83 22.93 3.34 19.28
CA THR A 83 23.71 3.21 18.07
C THR A 83 23.81 4.58 17.41
N PRO A 84 24.98 5.04 16.96
CA PRO A 84 25.18 6.37 16.38
C PRO A 84 24.65 6.44 14.94
N VAL A 85 23.38 6.09 14.74
CA VAL A 85 22.72 6.13 13.42
C VAL A 85 22.37 7.57 13.08
N LYS A 86 22.70 7.97 11.85
CA LYS A 86 22.36 9.28 11.28
C LYS A 86 21.43 9.06 10.10
N VAL A 87 20.32 9.78 10.12
CA VAL A 87 19.38 9.83 8.99
C VAL A 87 19.47 11.23 8.41
N LYS A 88 19.91 11.32 7.16
CA LYS A 88 20.03 12.59 6.44
C LYS A 88 19.19 12.54 5.18
N PRO A 89 18.60 13.66 4.73
CA PRO A 89 18.17 13.78 3.35
C PRO A 89 19.35 13.41 2.44
N ALA A 90 19.09 12.64 1.39
CA ALA A 90 20.09 12.53 0.32
C ALA A 90 20.18 13.91 -0.34
N ASP A 91 21.22 14.70 -0.03
CA ASP A 91 21.51 15.96 -0.71
C ASP A 91 21.45 15.75 -2.22
N GLY A 92 20.79 16.67 -2.94
CA GLY A 92 20.29 16.47 -4.30
C GLY A 92 21.34 16.32 -5.42
N SER A 93 22.21 15.31 -5.35
CA SER A 93 23.18 14.99 -6.41
C SER A 93 23.07 13.57 -6.99
N GLU A 94 22.38 12.64 -6.34
CA GLU A 94 22.10 11.31 -6.92
C GLU A 94 20.69 10.84 -6.53
N ALA A 95 19.70 11.53 -7.07
CA ALA A 95 18.44 10.87 -7.38
C ALA A 95 18.69 10.05 -8.66
N PRO A 96 18.72 8.70 -8.64
CA PRO A 96 18.38 7.97 -9.86
C PRO A 96 17.06 8.54 -10.36
N ALA A 97 17.11 8.98 -11.61
CA ALA A 97 16.05 9.69 -12.29
C ALA A 97 14.68 9.17 -11.88
N GLN A 98 13.79 10.11 -11.60
CA GLN A 98 12.36 9.87 -11.66
C GLN A 98 12.08 9.08 -12.97
N LYS A 99 11.84 7.77 -12.88
CA LYS A 99 10.75 7.25 -13.68
C LYS A 99 9.54 7.94 -13.09
N LYS A 100 9.19 9.10 -13.67
CA LYS A 100 7.86 9.66 -13.60
C LYS A 100 6.95 8.54 -14.09
N VAL A 101 6.50 7.69 -13.17
CA VAL A 101 5.30 6.92 -13.41
C VAL A 101 4.25 8.00 -13.31
N ASP A 102 3.92 8.58 -14.47
CA ASP A 102 2.87 9.58 -14.56
C ASP A 102 1.69 9.06 -13.76
N SER A 103 1.24 9.83 -12.79
CA SER A 103 0.08 9.47 -11.95
C SER A 103 -1.15 9.14 -12.82
N ALA A 104 -1.16 9.65 -14.05
CA ALA A 104 -2.11 9.32 -15.11
C ALA A 104 -1.96 7.88 -15.67
N ALA A 105 -0.75 7.31 -15.74
CA ALA A 105 -0.50 5.96 -16.20
C ALA A 105 -0.87 4.90 -15.16
N LEU A 106 -0.64 5.16 -13.86
CA LEU A 106 -1.12 4.29 -12.78
C LEU A 106 -2.64 4.40 -12.62
N ALA A 107 -3.23 5.59 -12.76
CA ALA A 107 -4.69 5.76 -12.77
C ALA A 107 -5.34 5.08 -13.99
N LYS A 108 -4.71 5.12 -15.18
CA LYS A 108 -5.17 4.39 -16.36
C LYS A 108 -5.04 2.88 -16.20
N ALA A 109 -3.92 2.38 -15.67
CA ALA A 109 -3.75 0.95 -15.42
C ALA A 109 -4.73 0.43 -14.36
N GLU A 110 -5.07 1.23 -13.35
CA GLU A 110 -6.07 0.87 -12.34
C GLU A 110 -7.51 0.97 -12.89
N LEU A 111 -7.82 1.98 -13.71
CA LEU A 111 -9.10 2.07 -14.43
C LEU A 111 -9.29 0.91 -15.42
N GLU A 112 -8.25 0.55 -16.16
CA GLU A 112 -8.28 -0.56 -17.12
C GLU A 112 -8.46 -1.90 -16.41
N LYS A 113 -7.91 -2.04 -15.19
CA LYS A 113 -8.15 -3.20 -14.34
C LYS A 113 -9.59 -3.26 -13.82
N ILE A 114 -10.15 -2.12 -13.40
CA ILE A 114 -11.56 -2.00 -12.97
C ILE A 114 -12.51 -2.24 -14.17
N GLU A 115 -12.13 -1.81 -15.36
CA GLU A 115 -12.90 -2.04 -16.60
C GLU A 115 -12.81 -3.50 -17.04
N MET A 116 -11.65 -4.14 -16.93
CA MET A 116 -11.52 -5.59 -17.12
C MET A 116 -12.32 -6.38 -16.09
N GLU A 117 -12.36 -5.97 -14.82
CA GLU A 117 -13.22 -6.59 -13.79
C GLU A 117 -14.73 -6.32 -14.02
N ARG A 118 -15.11 -5.20 -14.64
CA ARG A 118 -16.47 -4.97 -15.14
C ARG A 118 -16.82 -5.82 -16.37
N ASN A 119 -15.81 -6.18 -17.19
CA ASN A 119 -15.99 -6.97 -18.42
C ASN A 119 -15.78 -8.49 -18.21
N VAL A 120 -15.31 -8.93 -17.04
CA VAL A 120 -15.45 -10.32 -16.60
C VAL A 120 -16.91 -10.53 -16.20
N VAL A 121 -17.71 -10.71 -17.25
CA VAL A 121 -18.88 -11.58 -17.34
C VAL A 121 -19.50 -11.88 -15.97
N THR A 122 -20.45 -11.04 -15.58
CA THR A 122 -21.62 -11.55 -14.88
C THR A 122 -22.21 -12.64 -15.77
N PHE A 123 -21.83 -13.89 -15.50
CA PHE A 123 -22.62 -15.06 -15.86
C PHE A 123 -23.88 -15.04 -14.97
N ARG A 124 -24.71 -14.03 -15.21
CA ARG A 124 -26.11 -13.95 -14.82
C ARG A 124 -26.81 -13.59 -16.11
N GLY A 125 -27.48 -14.59 -16.66
CA GLY A 125 -27.96 -14.69 -18.02
C GLY A 125 -28.58 -13.40 -18.55
N THR A 126 -28.13 -13.03 -19.74
CA THR A 126 -29.09 -12.71 -20.80
C THR A 126 -30.01 -13.92 -20.92
N LEU A 127 -31.16 -13.85 -20.26
CA LEU A 127 -32.35 -14.60 -20.68
C LEU A 127 -32.60 -14.15 -22.11
N ASP A 128 -32.24 -15.02 -23.05
CA ASP A 128 -32.62 -14.91 -24.44
C ASP A 128 -34.16 -14.98 -24.50
N GLU A 129 -34.80 -14.14 -25.30
CA GLU A 129 -36.27 -14.07 -25.44
C GLU A 129 -36.90 -15.42 -25.92
N GLY A 130 -36.09 -16.44 -26.19
CA GLY A 130 -36.51 -17.82 -26.43
C GLY A 130 -36.86 -18.65 -25.18
N ASP A 131 -36.38 -18.29 -23.98
CA ASP A 131 -36.60 -19.10 -22.75
C ASP A 131 -37.83 -18.68 -21.93
N GLU A 132 -38.41 -17.49 -22.16
CA GLU A 132 -39.67 -17.08 -21.54
C GLU A 132 -40.86 -17.94 -22.01
N GLN A 133 -40.83 -18.47 -23.24
CA GLN A 133 -41.89 -19.35 -23.75
C GLN A 133 -41.90 -20.74 -23.09
N SER A 134 -40.75 -21.22 -22.62
CA SER A 134 -40.63 -22.50 -21.92
C SER A 134 -41.14 -22.41 -20.48
N GLY A 135 -40.89 -21.28 -19.81
CA GLY A 135 -41.39 -20.97 -18.47
C GLY A 135 -42.92 -20.86 -18.43
N ASP A 136 -43.51 -20.18 -19.41
CA ASP A 136 -44.97 -19.97 -19.48
C ASP A 136 -45.73 -21.28 -19.78
N ARG A 137 -45.14 -22.18 -20.59
CA ARG A 137 -45.69 -23.52 -20.86
C ARG A 137 -45.66 -24.44 -19.64
N LEU A 138 -44.66 -24.30 -18.77
CA LEU A 138 -44.54 -25.05 -17.52
C LEU A 138 -45.55 -24.54 -16.47
N MET A 139 -45.72 -23.22 -16.34
CA MET A 139 -46.70 -22.62 -15.42
C MET A 139 -48.16 -22.98 -15.77
N LYS A 140 -48.47 -23.13 -17.06
CA LYS A 140 -49.79 -23.60 -17.53
C LYS A 140 -50.05 -25.09 -17.25
N LYS A 141 -49.00 -25.93 -17.21
CA LYS A 141 -49.12 -27.37 -16.93
C LYS A 141 -49.28 -27.69 -15.43
N PHE A 142 -48.79 -26.81 -14.55
CA PHE A 142 -48.85 -27.00 -13.10
C PHE A 142 -50.05 -26.33 -12.40
N GLY A 143 -50.96 -25.69 -13.15
CA GLY A 143 -52.28 -25.31 -12.64
C GLY A 143 -52.31 -24.22 -11.55
N ALA A 144 -51.24 -23.44 -11.40
CA ALA A 144 -51.19 -22.35 -10.43
C ALA A 144 -51.88 -21.11 -10.98
N LYS A 145 -53.16 -20.92 -10.64
CA LYS A 145 -53.85 -19.62 -10.79
C LYS A 145 -53.30 -18.66 -9.74
N ILE A 146 -52.41 -17.74 -10.13
CA ILE A 146 -52.17 -16.55 -9.30
C ILE A 146 -53.46 -15.74 -9.32
N LYS A 147 -54.04 -15.57 -8.15
CA LYS A 147 -55.26 -14.81 -7.92
C LYS A 147 -54.86 -13.33 -7.94
N ASP A 148 -55.13 -12.64 -9.03
CA ASP A 148 -55.00 -11.18 -9.08
C ASP A 148 -56.04 -10.54 -8.16
N GLY A 149 -55.59 -9.67 -7.25
CA GLY A 149 -56.48 -8.79 -6.50
C GLY A 149 -55.96 -8.40 -5.11
N MET A 150 -55.13 -7.38 -5.04
CA MET A 150 -55.44 -6.04 -4.48
C MET A 150 -54.22 -5.12 -4.53
#